data_AF-A0A5C6BT53-F1
#
_entry.id   AF-A0A5C6BT53-F1
#
_cell.length_a   1.000
_cell.length_b   1.000
_cell.length_c   1.000
_cell.angle_alpha   90.00
_cell.angle_beta   90.00
_cell.angle_gamma   90.00
#
_symmetry.space_group_name_H-M   'P 1'
#
loop_
_entity.id
_entity.type
_entity.pdbx_description
1 polymer ?
#
loop_
_entity_poly.entity_id
_entity_poly.type
_entity_poly.pdbx_seq_one_letter_code
_entity_poly.pdbx_strand_id
1 'polypeptide(L)'
;MEAFNNTSTTRENNMRWLSLPTLLIMVALAPTGLAQTAPSDQPSNPADQKPDVSPELVAIQAQSDAFAEAFNRHDASAVAALWTDHAEFIDDSGTVYAGREAIEEAYAQYFAEHSDVQIQFVIDSLRQLGDNVAIEDGRAIVSPPPAGDAGVSKYTAVHTKVDGKWRMASVRDTWVEATVAPQSVADLEFLIGDWVAEEHGVQMHSVCRWIADRHFVARTYTTTHLDGSKTSGMQLIGWNPIAERMQSWMFSPDGGHAIGVWSATPAGWVAETIGTTGDGTPTTSLNRLSKLDDNAYVWQSIQRTAGGVALPDTDEVVIKRTSSDQ
;
A
#
# COMPACT_ATOMS: atom_id res chain seq x y z
N MET A 1 -13.73 52.96 -25.29
CA MET A 1 -14.80 52.39 -26.13
C MET A 1 -14.17 52.06 -27.47
N GLU A 2 -13.83 50.81 -27.71
CA GLU A 2 -13.55 50.32 -29.07
C GLU A 2 -13.79 48.81 -29.04
N ALA A 3 -14.81 48.41 -29.79
CA ALA A 3 -15.20 47.02 -30.01
C ALA A 3 -14.70 46.62 -31.40
N PHE A 4 -13.99 45.50 -31.48
CA PHE A 4 -13.76 44.80 -32.74
C PHE A 4 -14.14 43.34 -32.56
N ASN A 5 -15.24 42.97 -33.21
CA ASN A 5 -15.58 41.61 -33.58
C ASN A 5 -14.49 41.07 -34.51
N ASN A 6 -14.11 39.80 -34.34
CA ASN A 6 -13.77 38.99 -35.49
C ASN A 6 -14.16 37.52 -35.30
N THR A 7 -14.93 37.06 -36.27
CA THR A 7 -15.39 35.69 -36.56
C THR A 7 -14.25 34.72 -36.85
N SER A 8 -14.39 33.46 -36.41
CA SER A 8 -13.70 32.32 -37.05
C SER A 8 -14.49 31.02 -36.89
N THR A 9 -15.30 30.77 -37.92
CA THR A 9 -15.49 29.53 -38.69
C THR A 9 -15.04 28.19 -38.12
N THR A 10 -16.01 27.29 -38.07
CA THR A 10 -15.93 25.83 -37.96
C THR A 10 -14.94 25.22 -38.96
N ARG A 11 -14.06 24.33 -38.49
CA ARG A 11 -13.44 23.29 -39.31
C ARG A 11 -13.40 22.00 -38.51
N GLU A 12 -14.28 21.08 -38.88
CA GLU A 12 -14.13 19.66 -38.60
C GLU A 12 -12.80 19.18 -39.18
N ASN A 13 -12.06 18.39 -38.41
CA ASN A 13 -11.07 17.47 -38.95
C ASN A 13 -11.11 16.18 -38.13
N ASN A 14 -11.72 15.17 -38.74
CA ASN A 14 -11.60 13.78 -38.36
C ASN A 14 -10.15 13.32 -38.51
N MET A 15 -9.57 12.71 -37.49
CA MET A 15 -8.54 11.69 -37.68
C MET A 15 -8.57 10.69 -36.53
N ARG A 16 -9.00 9.46 -36.87
CA ARG A 16 -9.00 8.28 -36.02
C ARG A 16 -7.55 7.85 -35.81
N TRP A 17 -7.11 7.69 -34.56
CA TRP A 17 -6.01 6.80 -34.23
C TRP A 17 -6.47 5.71 -33.28
N LEU A 18 -6.02 4.51 -33.60
CA LEU A 18 -6.43 3.21 -33.11
C LEU A 18 -6.37 3.12 -31.58
N SER A 19 -7.53 2.90 -30.95
CA SER A 19 -7.64 2.42 -29.58
C SER A 19 -7.12 0.98 -29.53
N LEU A 20 -5.94 0.77 -28.97
CA LEU A 20 -5.49 -0.55 -28.52
C LEU A 20 -6.30 -0.93 -27.28
N PRO A 21 -6.83 -2.16 -27.16
CA PRO A 21 -7.55 -2.57 -25.98
C PRO A 21 -6.55 -2.83 -24.86
N THR A 22 -6.54 -1.97 -23.84
CA THR A 22 -5.77 -2.18 -22.62
C THR A 22 -6.46 -3.28 -21.83
N LEU A 23 -5.93 -4.49 -21.96
CA LEU A 23 -6.42 -5.71 -21.32
C LEU A 23 -6.08 -5.66 -19.82
N LEU A 24 -7.12 -5.56 -18.98
CA LEU A 24 -7.01 -5.62 -17.52
C LEU A 24 -6.76 -7.09 -17.12
N ILE A 25 -5.51 -7.48 -16.92
CA ILE A 25 -5.17 -8.82 -16.39
C ILE A 25 -5.06 -8.71 -14.88
N MET A 26 -6.13 -9.09 -14.18
CA MET A 26 -6.07 -9.52 -12.79
C MET A 26 -5.78 -11.02 -12.79
N VAL A 27 -4.52 -11.40 -12.59
CA VAL A 27 -4.09 -12.79 -12.55
C VAL A 27 -4.79 -13.50 -11.38
N ALA A 28 -5.70 -14.41 -11.70
CA ALA A 28 -6.17 -15.46 -10.79
C ALA A 28 -5.81 -16.80 -11.43
N LEU A 29 -4.70 -17.41 -11.01
CA LEU A 29 -4.38 -18.79 -11.38
C LEU A 29 -5.25 -19.73 -10.53
N ALA A 30 -6.20 -20.40 -11.17
CA ALA A 30 -6.82 -21.60 -10.61
C ALA A 30 -6.03 -22.84 -11.05
N PRO A 31 -5.76 -23.82 -10.16
CA PRO A 31 -5.18 -25.09 -10.56
C PRO A 31 -6.31 -26.07 -10.92
N THR A 32 -6.41 -26.48 -12.18
CA THR A 32 -7.09 -27.72 -12.54
C THR A 32 -6.05 -28.78 -12.85
N GLY A 33 -5.96 -29.78 -11.95
CA GLY A 33 -5.06 -30.91 -12.09
C GLY A 33 -5.50 -31.91 -13.16
N LEU A 34 -4.55 -32.75 -13.57
CA LEU A 34 -4.69 -34.21 -13.72
C LEU A 34 -3.29 -34.79 -13.86
N ALA A 35 -2.97 -35.74 -12.98
CA ALA A 35 -1.73 -36.48 -13.00
C ALA A 35 -1.64 -37.37 -14.25
N GLN A 36 -0.59 -37.19 -15.05
CA GLN A 36 -0.01 -38.24 -15.88
C GLN A 36 1.51 -38.15 -15.77
N THR A 37 2.09 -39.13 -15.08
CA THR A 37 3.54 -39.34 -15.02
C THR A 37 4.03 -39.85 -16.37
N ALA A 38 4.87 -39.05 -17.05
CA ALA A 38 5.75 -39.51 -18.12
C ALA A 38 7.16 -38.93 -17.91
N PRO A 39 8.25 -39.65 -18.26
CA PRO A 39 9.61 -39.26 -17.92
C PRO A 39 10.05 -38.01 -18.66
N SER A 40 10.73 -37.14 -17.92
CA SER A 40 11.29 -35.85 -18.27
C SER A 40 12.41 -35.92 -19.30
N ASP A 41 12.22 -35.24 -20.42
CA ASP A 41 13.28 -34.60 -21.23
C ASP A 41 12.65 -33.46 -22.05
N GLN A 42 12.34 -32.34 -21.39
CA GLN A 42 12.12 -31.06 -22.06
C GLN A 42 13.06 -30.02 -21.44
N PRO A 43 13.70 -29.15 -22.26
CA PRO A 43 14.54 -28.08 -21.74
C PRO A 43 13.68 -27.10 -20.93
N SER A 44 14.13 -26.81 -19.71
CA SER A 44 13.50 -25.86 -18.79
C SER A 44 13.28 -24.51 -19.49
N ASN A 45 12.04 -24.06 -19.50
CA ASN A 45 11.64 -22.75 -19.99
C ASN A 45 12.21 -21.67 -19.02
N PRO A 46 12.76 -20.54 -19.49
CA PRO A 46 13.33 -19.51 -18.60
C PRO A 46 12.32 -18.89 -17.61
N ALA A 47 11.04 -19.19 -17.76
CA ALA A 47 9.96 -18.71 -16.90
C ALA A 47 9.76 -19.51 -15.60
N ASP A 48 10.49 -20.62 -15.40
CA ASP A 48 10.46 -21.41 -14.15
C ASP A 48 11.46 -20.92 -13.08
N GLN A 49 12.14 -19.78 -13.32
CA GLN A 49 12.93 -19.13 -12.27
C GLN A 49 12.00 -18.30 -11.38
N LYS A 50 11.76 -18.80 -10.16
CA LYS A 50 11.34 -18.00 -9.01
C LYS A 50 12.15 -16.69 -9.03
N PRO A 51 11.54 -15.49 -8.91
CA PRO A 51 12.30 -14.26 -8.94
C PRO A 51 13.37 -14.32 -7.84
N ASP A 52 14.63 -14.34 -8.25
CA ASP A 52 15.77 -14.31 -7.36
C ASP A 52 15.78 -12.93 -6.72
N VAL A 53 15.36 -12.84 -5.46
CA VAL A 53 15.40 -11.59 -4.72
C VAL A 53 16.87 -11.22 -4.61
N SER A 54 17.26 -10.13 -5.29
CA SER A 54 18.66 -9.70 -5.36
C SER A 54 19.29 -9.68 -3.96
N PRO A 55 20.47 -10.31 -3.76
CA PRO A 55 21.17 -10.26 -2.48
C PRO A 55 21.39 -8.85 -1.95
N GLU A 56 21.47 -7.87 -2.86
CA GLU A 56 21.58 -6.46 -2.51
C GLU A 56 20.31 -5.92 -1.84
N LEU A 57 19.13 -6.29 -2.34
CA LEU A 57 17.85 -5.90 -1.75
C LEU A 57 17.66 -6.52 -0.37
N VAL A 58 18.10 -7.77 -0.19
CA VAL A 58 18.12 -8.44 1.13
C VAL A 58 19.05 -7.70 2.10
N ALA A 59 20.21 -7.23 1.62
CA ALA A 59 21.15 -6.48 2.45
C ALA A 59 20.62 -5.10 2.86
N ILE A 60 19.85 -4.44 1.99
CA ILE A 60 19.21 -3.16 2.33
C ILE A 60 18.06 -3.39 3.32
N GLN A 61 17.23 -4.42 3.12
CA GLN A 61 16.19 -4.80 4.09
C GLN A 61 16.79 -5.06 5.49
N ALA A 62 17.90 -5.79 5.56
CA ALA A 62 18.60 -6.04 6.81
C ALA A 62 19.16 -4.75 7.45
N GLN A 63 19.47 -3.72 6.66
CA GLN A 63 19.88 -2.42 7.17
C GLN A 63 18.70 -1.68 7.82
N SER A 64 17.50 -1.72 7.21
CA SER A 64 16.28 -1.13 7.78
C SER A 64 15.87 -1.83 9.09
N ASP A 65 16.03 -3.16 9.15
CA ASP A 65 15.84 -3.93 10.38
C ASP A 65 16.85 -3.52 11.47
N ALA A 66 18.14 -3.38 11.10
CA ALA A 66 19.18 -2.92 12.01
C ALA A 66 18.94 -1.50 12.53
N PHE A 67 18.34 -0.63 11.71
CA PHE A 67 17.93 0.71 12.14
C PHE A 67 16.88 0.61 13.23
N ALA A 68 15.80 -0.14 13.00
CA ALA A 68 14.72 -0.28 13.98
C ALA A 68 15.26 -0.85 15.30
N GLU A 69 16.14 -1.85 15.23
CA GLU A 69 16.78 -2.40 16.41
C GLU A 69 17.66 -1.39 17.16
N ALA A 70 18.46 -0.59 16.45
CA ALA A 70 19.32 0.44 17.06
C ALA A 70 18.48 1.55 17.71
N PHE A 71 17.44 2.01 17.02
CA PHE A 71 16.49 3.00 17.52
C PHE A 71 15.77 2.49 18.78
N ASN A 72 15.28 1.25 18.77
CA ASN A 72 14.54 0.66 19.89
C ASN A 72 15.41 0.39 21.12
N ARG A 73 16.75 0.35 20.95
CA ARG A 73 17.74 0.35 22.02
C ARG A 73 18.19 1.76 22.45
N HIS A 74 17.64 2.80 21.82
CA HIS A 74 18.03 4.21 22.02
C HIS A 74 19.53 4.44 21.76
N ASP A 75 20.11 3.71 20.81
CA ASP A 75 21.53 3.76 20.47
C ASP A 75 21.77 4.68 19.27
N ALA A 76 21.88 5.98 19.55
CA ALA A 76 22.08 7.01 18.53
C ALA A 76 23.35 6.77 17.69
N SER A 77 24.41 6.23 18.29
CA SER A 77 25.65 5.95 17.58
C SER A 77 25.50 4.79 16.60
N ALA A 78 24.79 3.72 17.00
CA ALA A 78 24.45 2.62 16.11
C ALA A 78 23.50 3.06 14.98
N VAL A 79 22.53 3.94 15.26
CA VAL A 79 21.69 4.56 14.22
C VAL A 79 22.56 5.33 13.23
N ALA A 80 23.42 6.22 13.72
CA ALA A 80 24.30 7.05 12.90
C ALA A 80 25.27 6.23 12.03
N ALA A 81 25.74 5.09 12.51
CA ALA A 81 26.63 4.18 11.77
C ALA A 81 26.01 3.61 10.47
N LEU A 82 24.68 3.63 10.35
CA LEU A 82 23.94 3.21 9.15
C LEU A 82 23.90 4.29 8.06
N TRP A 83 24.34 5.51 8.36
CA TRP A 83 24.40 6.62 7.42
C TRP A 83 25.78 6.78 6.81
N THR A 84 25.87 7.32 5.59
CA THR A 84 27.15 7.77 5.02
C THR A 84 27.70 8.99 5.77
N ASP A 85 28.99 9.28 5.61
CA ASP A 85 29.63 10.40 6.33
C ASP A 85 29.01 11.76 5.97
N HIS A 86 28.57 11.93 4.72
CA HIS A 86 27.97 13.15 4.18
C HIS A 86 26.46 13.02 3.98
N ALA A 87 25.80 12.15 4.74
CA ALA A 87 24.38 11.94 4.57
C ALA A 87 23.56 13.17 4.98
N GLU A 88 22.30 13.22 4.55
CA GLU A 88 21.33 14.19 5.04
C GLU A 88 20.07 13.50 5.55
N PHE A 89 19.53 14.00 6.66
CA PHE A 89 18.19 13.67 7.12
C PHE A 89 17.34 14.94 7.08
N ILE A 90 16.15 14.85 6.52
CA ILE A 90 15.20 15.96 6.43
C ILE A 90 13.93 15.51 7.14
N ASP A 91 13.62 16.12 8.28
CA ASP A 91 12.41 15.78 9.02
C ASP A 91 11.14 16.38 8.38
N ASP A 92 9.98 16.05 8.94
CA ASP A 92 8.67 16.49 8.48
C ASP A 92 8.46 18.00 8.59
N SER A 93 9.18 18.68 9.48
CA SER A 93 9.20 20.14 9.59
C SER A 93 10.04 20.81 8.48
N GLY A 94 10.80 20.00 7.73
CA GLY A 94 11.76 20.46 6.72
C GLY A 94 13.13 20.83 7.31
N THR A 95 13.40 20.52 8.58
CA THR A 95 14.71 20.74 9.18
C THR A 95 15.71 19.75 8.59
N VAL A 96 16.91 20.24 8.26
CA VAL A 96 17.96 19.44 7.61
C VAL A 96 19.09 19.18 8.60
N TYR A 97 19.38 17.90 8.84
CA TYR A 97 20.51 17.41 9.61
C TYR A 97 21.57 16.89 8.62
N ALA A 98 22.65 17.65 8.47
CA ALA A 98 23.68 17.38 7.46
C ALA A 98 24.93 16.73 8.09
N GLY A 99 25.29 15.55 7.59
CA GLY A 99 26.42 14.75 8.04
C GLY A 99 26.06 13.78 9.16
N ARG A 100 26.82 12.69 9.26
CA ARG A 100 26.59 11.63 10.26
C ARG A 100 26.58 12.17 11.69
N GLU A 101 27.47 13.09 12.02
CA GLU A 101 27.59 13.66 13.37
C GLU A 101 26.32 14.43 13.78
N ALA A 102 25.75 15.24 12.87
CA ALA A 102 24.51 15.98 13.14
C ALA A 102 23.30 15.05 13.31
N ILE A 103 23.27 13.95 12.55
CA ILE A 103 22.23 12.92 12.66
C ILE A 103 22.35 12.18 13.99
N GLU A 104 23.57 11.83 14.42
CA GLU A 104 23.81 11.21 15.73
C GLU A 104 23.32 12.11 16.88
N GLU A 105 23.67 13.40 16.84
CA GLU A 105 23.25 14.37 17.85
C GLU A 105 21.73 14.52 17.90
N ALA A 106 21.06 14.57 16.73
CA ALA A 106 19.61 14.65 16.64
C ALA A 106 18.92 13.43 17.27
N TYR A 107 19.35 12.21 16.94
CA TYR A 107 18.79 11.00 17.57
C TYR A 107 19.12 10.91 19.06
N ALA A 108 20.32 11.32 19.48
CA ALA A 108 20.69 11.35 20.90
C ALA A 108 19.79 12.29 21.70
N GLN A 109 19.51 13.49 21.17
CA GLN A 109 18.56 14.42 21.77
C GLN A 109 17.15 13.84 21.81
N TYR A 110 16.68 13.28 20.69
CA TYR A 110 15.35 12.68 20.59
C TYR A 110 15.14 11.57 21.64
N PHE A 111 16.11 10.66 21.80
CA PHE A 111 16.02 9.60 22.81
C PHE A 111 16.10 10.11 24.25
N ALA A 112 16.81 11.21 24.50
CA ALA A 112 16.83 11.84 25.81
C ALA A 112 15.48 12.47 26.18
N GLU A 113 14.72 12.96 25.19
CA GLU A 113 13.39 13.54 25.35
C GLU A 113 12.28 12.47 25.38
N HIS A 114 12.51 11.31 24.75
CA HIS A 114 11.51 10.25 24.57
C HIS A 114 12.02 8.86 25.02
N SER A 115 12.14 8.65 26.33
CA SER A 115 12.81 7.45 26.89
C SER A 115 12.10 6.10 26.70
N ASP A 116 10.83 6.10 26.31
CA ASP A 116 10.03 4.88 26.06
C ASP A 116 9.73 4.67 24.57
N VAL A 117 10.33 5.48 23.71
CA VAL A 117 10.04 5.47 22.27
C VAL A 117 10.50 4.19 21.59
N GLN A 118 9.68 3.69 20.67
CA GLN A 118 9.92 2.54 19.83
C GLN A 118 9.52 2.90 18.39
N ILE A 119 10.17 2.29 17.41
CA ILE A 119 9.89 2.44 15.99
C ILE A 119 9.65 1.08 15.35
N GLN A 120 8.76 1.07 14.36
CA GLN A 120 8.57 -0.01 13.41
C GLN A 120 8.55 0.57 12.00
N PHE A 121 9.19 -0.11 11.06
CA PHE A 121 9.10 0.23 9.64
C PHE A 121 8.16 -0.70 8.89
N VAL A 122 7.52 -0.13 7.88
CA VAL A 122 6.84 -0.86 6.82
C VAL A 122 7.43 -0.38 5.50
N ILE A 123 8.13 -1.26 4.79
CA ILE A 123 8.71 -0.93 3.49
C ILE A 123 7.64 -1.11 2.43
N ASP A 124 7.30 -0.01 1.76
CA ASP A 124 6.29 0.05 0.70
C ASP A 124 6.90 -0.29 -0.66
N SER A 125 8.13 0.17 -0.92
CA SER A 125 8.88 -0.17 -2.12
C SER A 125 10.38 -0.19 -1.85
N LEU A 126 11.09 -1.12 -2.50
CA LEU A 126 12.56 -1.15 -2.48
C LEU A 126 13.07 -1.44 -3.89
N ARG A 127 13.81 -0.49 -4.45
CA ARG A 127 14.21 -0.49 -5.86
C ARG A 127 15.70 -0.20 -6.00
N GLN A 128 16.44 -1.14 -6.56
CA GLN A 128 17.82 -0.92 -6.94
C GLN A 128 17.88 -0.12 -8.25
N LEU A 129 18.55 1.04 -8.25
CA LEU A 129 18.71 1.91 -9.42
C LEU A 129 20.02 1.64 -10.17
N GLY A 130 20.99 1.04 -9.49
CA GLY A 130 22.26 0.58 -10.05
C GLY A 130 23.05 -0.22 -9.01
N ASP A 131 24.25 -0.68 -9.38
CA ASP A 131 25.06 -1.57 -8.53
C ASP A 131 25.31 -1.05 -7.11
N ASN A 132 25.35 0.27 -6.94
CA ASN A 132 25.68 0.94 -5.68
C ASN A 132 24.61 1.96 -5.22
N VAL A 133 23.42 1.98 -5.83
CA VAL A 133 22.35 2.93 -5.44
C VAL A 133 20.99 2.23 -5.43
N ALA A 134 20.21 2.47 -4.37
CA ALA A 134 18.83 2.00 -4.26
C ALA A 134 17.95 3.07 -3.60
N ILE A 135 16.65 2.98 -3.83
CA ILE A 135 15.63 3.79 -3.16
C ILE A 135 14.70 2.87 -2.40
N GLU A 136 14.44 3.21 -1.15
CA GLU A 136 13.42 2.64 -0.29
C GLU A 136 12.35 3.70 -0.03
N ASP A 137 11.10 3.36 -0.25
CA ASP A 137 9.95 4.15 0.18
C ASP A 137 9.24 3.35 1.27
N GLY A 138 8.87 4.00 2.37
CA GLY A 138 8.23 3.30 3.48
C GLY A 138 7.54 4.20 4.48
N ARG A 139 7.11 3.59 5.57
CA ARG A 139 6.43 4.23 6.70
C ARG A 139 7.11 3.87 8.01
N ALA A 140 7.40 4.88 8.82
CA ALA A 140 7.86 4.77 10.18
C ALA A 140 6.69 5.00 11.14
N ILE A 141 6.48 4.04 12.04
CA ILE A 141 5.46 4.08 13.08
C ILE A 141 6.18 4.18 14.41
N VAL A 142 5.97 5.29 15.12
CA VAL A 142 6.61 5.57 16.40
C VAL A 142 5.60 5.38 17.54
N SER A 143 6.03 4.77 18.64
CA SER A 143 5.22 4.52 19.85
C SER A 143 6.02 4.89 21.11
N PRO A 144 5.49 5.69 22.04
CA PRO A 144 4.19 6.37 21.95
C PRO A 144 4.19 7.40 20.79
N PRO A 145 3.01 7.69 20.21
CA PRO A 145 2.93 8.67 19.14
C PRO A 145 3.39 10.05 19.64
N PRO A 146 4.01 10.88 18.79
CA PRO A 146 4.37 12.26 19.13
C PRO A 146 3.18 13.05 19.68
N ALA A 147 3.45 13.97 20.61
CA ALA A 147 2.41 14.81 21.20
C ALA A 147 1.80 15.73 20.13
N GLY A 148 0.55 15.48 19.75
CA GLY A 148 -0.11 16.32 18.76
C GLY A 148 -1.26 15.62 18.06
N ASP A 149 -1.04 14.42 17.52
CA ASP A 149 -2.06 13.57 16.89
C ASP A 149 -1.47 12.17 16.60
N ALA A 150 -2.31 11.15 16.48
CA ALA A 150 -1.87 9.87 15.90
C ALA A 150 -1.48 10.10 14.44
N GLY A 151 -0.51 9.36 13.91
CA GLY A 151 -0.05 9.52 12.53
C GLY A 151 1.08 8.55 12.20
N VAL A 152 1.53 8.59 10.95
CA VAL A 152 2.71 7.84 10.49
C VAL A 152 3.64 8.80 9.77
N SER A 153 4.95 8.62 9.96
CA SER A 153 5.92 9.31 9.11
C SER A 153 6.10 8.49 7.84
N LYS A 154 5.79 9.07 6.68
CA LYS A 154 6.22 8.51 5.39
C LYS A 154 7.65 8.94 5.14
N TYR A 155 8.48 8.02 4.67
CA TYR A 155 9.87 8.33 4.35
C TYR A 155 10.25 7.81 2.96
N THR A 156 11.20 8.53 2.35
CA THR A 156 11.98 8.03 1.22
C THR A 156 13.45 8.03 1.64
N ALA A 157 14.09 6.87 1.58
CA ALA A 157 15.51 6.67 1.85
C ALA A 157 16.27 6.35 0.56
N VAL A 158 17.33 7.10 0.29
CA VAL A 158 18.31 6.81 -0.76
C VAL A 158 19.48 6.08 -0.13
N HIS A 159 19.69 4.84 -0.55
CA HIS A 159 20.78 3.99 -0.11
C HIS A 159 21.94 4.02 -1.09
N THR A 160 23.15 4.04 -0.57
CA THR A 160 24.38 3.91 -1.36
C THR A 160 25.28 2.84 -0.79
N LYS A 161 25.96 2.10 -1.67
CA LYS A 161 26.93 1.08 -1.27
C LYS A 161 28.31 1.70 -1.15
N VAL A 162 28.83 1.77 0.08
CA VAL A 162 30.15 2.33 0.42
C VAL A 162 30.99 1.25 1.09
N ASP A 163 32.17 0.94 0.54
CA ASP A 163 33.05 -0.14 1.00
C ASP A 163 32.35 -1.51 1.13
N GLY A 164 31.47 -1.79 0.16
CA GLY A 164 30.70 -3.04 0.12
C GLY A 164 29.51 -3.09 1.09
N LYS A 165 29.25 -2.03 1.85
CA LYS A 165 28.11 -1.95 2.80
C LYS A 165 27.10 -0.91 2.34
N TRP A 166 25.83 -1.28 2.35
CA TRP A 166 24.75 -0.33 2.11
C TRP A 166 24.60 0.62 3.31
N ARG A 167 24.49 1.92 3.02
CA ARG A 167 24.26 2.98 4.00
C ARG A 167 23.28 4.00 3.43
N MET A 168 22.51 4.65 4.30
CA MET A 168 21.63 5.74 3.90
C MET A 168 22.46 7.00 3.56
N ALA A 169 22.21 7.56 2.40
CA ALA A 169 22.81 8.81 1.94
C ALA A 169 21.85 10.00 2.08
N SER A 170 20.54 9.79 1.94
CA SER A 170 19.53 10.81 2.16
C SER A 170 18.26 10.14 2.66
N VAL A 171 17.62 10.70 3.68
CA VAL A 171 16.27 10.31 4.09
C VAL A 171 15.44 11.57 4.22
N ARG A 172 14.22 11.52 3.71
CA ARG A 172 13.25 12.59 3.86
C ARG A 172 11.96 12.03 4.45
N ASP A 173 11.52 12.66 5.52
CA ASP A 173 10.29 12.33 6.21
C ASP A 173 9.17 13.30 5.84
N THR A 174 7.95 12.83 6.00
CA THR A 174 6.74 13.64 5.90
C THR A 174 5.72 13.07 6.86
N TRP A 175 5.34 13.85 7.87
CA TRP A 175 4.29 13.48 8.79
C TRP A 175 2.96 13.46 8.08
N VAL A 176 2.26 12.34 8.20
CA VAL A 176 0.87 12.22 7.78
C VAL A 176 0.06 12.07 9.06
N GLU A 177 -0.59 13.16 9.47
CA GLU A 177 -1.60 13.13 10.52
C GLU A 177 -2.61 12.04 10.19
N ALA A 178 -2.85 11.14 11.12
CA ALA A 178 -4.07 10.36 11.10
C ALA A 178 -5.17 11.37 11.38
N THR A 179 -5.92 11.78 10.35
CA THR A 179 -7.15 12.54 10.60
C THR A 179 -7.94 11.75 11.61
N VAL A 180 -8.30 12.37 12.74
CA VAL A 180 -9.01 11.78 13.89
C VAL A 180 -9.68 10.50 13.45
N ALA A 181 -9.00 9.37 13.67
CA ALA A 181 -9.50 8.11 13.18
C ALA A 181 -10.91 7.96 13.76
N PRO A 182 -11.87 7.48 12.98
CA PRO A 182 -13.04 6.84 13.55
C PRO A 182 -12.60 5.89 14.64
N GLN A 183 -12.77 6.31 15.88
CA GLN A 183 -12.41 5.50 17.05
C GLN A 183 -13.40 4.35 17.25
N SER A 184 -14.32 4.19 16.30
CA SER A 184 -15.34 3.17 16.31
C SER A 184 -15.56 2.66 14.90
N VAL A 185 -15.67 1.34 14.81
CA VAL A 185 -16.27 0.65 13.67
C VAL A 185 -17.60 1.27 13.24
N ALA A 186 -18.33 1.98 14.12
CA ALA A 186 -19.58 2.67 13.80
C ALA A 186 -19.49 3.59 12.56
N ASP A 187 -18.35 4.21 12.28
CA ASP A 187 -18.22 5.08 11.09
C ASP A 187 -18.20 4.29 9.77
N LEU A 188 -18.13 2.95 9.86
CA LEU A 188 -18.33 2.02 8.74
C LEU A 188 -19.79 1.57 8.62
N GLU A 189 -20.73 2.12 9.39
CA GLU A 189 -22.16 1.75 9.30
C GLU A 189 -22.73 1.94 7.89
N PHE A 190 -22.22 2.92 7.15
CA PHE A 190 -22.62 3.13 5.76
C PHE A 190 -22.30 1.95 4.85
N LEU A 191 -21.32 1.10 5.19
CA LEU A 191 -20.98 -0.10 4.42
C LEU A 191 -21.99 -1.23 4.60
N ILE A 192 -22.80 -1.24 5.66
CA ILE A 192 -23.68 -2.37 5.97
C ILE A 192 -24.79 -2.46 4.92
N GLY A 193 -24.95 -3.63 4.28
CA GLY A 193 -25.95 -3.88 3.24
C GLY A 193 -25.46 -4.79 2.12
N ASP A 194 -26.31 -4.94 1.10
CA ASP A 194 -25.99 -5.58 -0.17
C ASP A 194 -25.65 -4.53 -1.21
N TRP A 195 -24.62 -4.80 -2.01
CA TRP A 195 -23.98 -3.85 -2.91
C TRP A 195 -23.62 -4.48 -4.23
N VAL A 196 -23.74 -3.69 -5.29
CA VAL A 196 -23.38 -4.07 -6.65
C VAL A 196 -22.52 -2.99 -7.31
N ALA A 197 -21.62 -3.41 -8.19
CA ALA A 197 -20.95 -2.51 -9.12
C ALA A 197 -20.81 -3.20 -10.47
N GLU A 198 -20.79 -2.40 -11.52
CA GLU A 198 -20.48 -2.86 -12.87
C GLU A 198 -19.51 -1.88 -13.51
N GLU A 199 -18.40 -2.39 -14.02
CA GLU A 199 -17.37 -1.61 -14.68
C GLU A 199 -16.84 -2.39 -15.88
N HIS A 200 -16.91 -1.80 -17.07
CA HIS A 200 -16.45 -2.43 -18.32
C HIS A 200 -16.98 -3.86 -18.56
N GLY A 201 -18.17 -4.20 -18.03
CA GLY A 201 -18.77 -5.53 -18.12
C GLY A 201 -18.34 -6.52 -17.03
N VAL A 202 -17.44 -6.13 -16.13
CA VAL A 202 -17.13 -6.86 -14.90
C VAL A 202 -18.18 -6.52 -13.85
N GLN A 203 -18.80 -7.52 -13.25
CA GLN A 203 -19.86 -7.35 -12.25
C GLN A 203 -19.40 -7.78 -10.87
N MET A 204 -19.50 -6.90 -9.88
CA MET A 204 -19.23 -7.20 -8.48
C MET A 204 -20.55 -7.25 -7.69
N HIS A 205 -20.69 -8.26 -6.84
CA HIS A 205 -21.68 -8.29 -5.76
C HIS A 205 -20.95 -8.39 -4.42
N SER A 206 -21.33 -7.57 -3.45
CA SER A 206 -20.69 -7.47 -2.14
C SER A 206 -21.74 -7.36 -1.05
N VAL A 207 -21.58 -8.12 0.03
CA VAL A 207 -22.49 -8.11 1.18
C VAL A 207 -21.70 -7.81 2.43
N CYS A 208 -22.11 -6.79 3.17
CA CYS A 208 -21.47 -6.30 4.37
C CYS A 208 -22.43 -6.40 5.56
N ARG A 209 -22.00 -7.03 6.65
CA ARG A 209 -22.83 -7.25 7.85
C ARG A 209 -22.04 -7.01 9.12
N TRP A 210 -22.73 -6.55 10.15
CA TRP A 210 -22.20 -6.57 11.51
C TRP A 210 -22.04 -8.01 11.99
N ILE A 211 -20.91 -8.30 12.63
CA ILE A 211 -20.67 -9.55 13.37
C ILE A 211 -20.07 -9.22 14.74
N ALA A 212 -19.99 -10.23 15.61
CA ALA A 212 -19.37 -10.13 16.95
C ALA A 212 -19.84 -8.87 17.71
N ASP A 213 -21.14 -8.78 17.95
CA ASP A 213 -21.78 -7.67 18.67
C ASP A 213 -21.47 -6.27 18.12
N ARG A 214 -21.41 -6.18 16.78
CA ARG A 214 -21.08 -4.94 16.02
C ARG A 214 -19.66 -4.44 16.26
N HIS A 215 -18.73 -5.31 16.68
CA HIS A 215 -17.31 -4.96 16.77
C HIS A 215 -16.54 -5.17 15.47
N PHE A 216 -17.12 -5.90 14.52
CA PHE A 216 -16.52 -6.09 13.20
C PHE A 216 -17.57 -6.01 12.09
N VAL A 217 -17.14 -5.51 10.93
CA VAL A 217 -17.85 -5.64 9.67
C VAL A 217 -17.29 -6.84 8.92
N ALA A 218 -18.14 -7.82 8.60
CA ALA A 218 -17.82 -8.89 7.68
C ALA A 218 -18.32 -8.53 6.29
N ARG A 219 -17.43 -8.54 5.31
CA ARG A 219 -17.72 -8.36 3.89
C ARG A 219 -17.43 -9.65 3.14
N THR A 220 -18.38 -10.13 2.34
CA THR A 220 -18.16 -11.18 1.35
C THR A 220 -18.46 -10.64 -0.03
N TYR A 221 -17.62 -10.92 -1.01
CA TYR A 221 -17.84 -10.45 -2.38
C TYR A 221 -17.60 -11.52 -3.42
N THR A 222 -18.20 -11.33 -4.59
CA THR A 222 -17.97 -12.12 -5.79
C THR A 222 -17.90 -11.16 -6.97
N THR A 223 -16.87 -11.31 -7.79
CA THR A 223 -16.69 -10.56 -9.03
C THR A 223 -16.74 -11.54 -10.20
N THR A 224 -17.63 -11.27 -11.16
CA THR A 224 -17.79 -12.03 -12.39
C THR A 224 -17.14 -11.25 -13.54
N HIS A 225 -16.17 -11.87 -14.19
CA HIS A 225 -15.40 -11.29 -15.30
C HIS A 225 -16.11 -11.51 -16.64
N LEU A 226 -15.64 -10.85 -17.70
CA LEU A 226 -16.25 -10.92 -19.04
C LEU A 226 -16.22 -12.35 -19.63
N ASP A 227 -15.22 -13.16 -19.27
CA ASP A 227 -15.09 -14.55 -19.68
C ASP A 227 -15.99 -15.51 -18.87
N GLY A 228 -16.77 -14.97 -17.92
CA GLY A 228 -17.63 -15.72 -17.02
C GLY A 228 -16.90 -16.31 -15.81
N SER A 229 -15.58 -16.18 -15.72
CA SER A 229 -14.82 -16.60 -14.54
C SER A 229 -15.22 -15.76 -13.34
N LYS A 230 -15.16 -16.37 -12.14
CA LYS A 230 -15.54 -15.72 -10.89
C LYS A 230 -14.38 -15.70 -9.93
N THR A 231 -14.17 -14.54 -9.33
CA THR A 231 -13.31 -14.37 -8.16
C THR A 231 -14.19 -14.05 -6.96
N SER A 232 -13.78 -14.44 -5.77
CA SER A 232 -14.53 -14.16 -4.54
C SER A 232 -13.56 -13.98 -3.38
N GLY A 233 -14.05 -13.44 -2.27
CA GLY A 233 -13.26 -13.28 -1.07
C GLY A 233 -14.10 -12.86 0.12
N MET A 234 -13.45 -12.90 1.28
CA MET A 234 -13.99 -12.43 2.55
C MET A 234 -13.07 -11.38 3.13
N GLN A 235 -13.64 -10.38 3.79
CA GLN A 235 -12.93 -9.37 4.54
C GLN A 235 -13.59 -9.18 5.89
N LEU A 236 -12.78 -9.06 6.94
CA LEU A 236 -13.20 -8.59 8.26
C LEU A 236 -12.58 -7.22 8.47
N ILE A 237 -13.35 -6.26 8.96
CA ILE A 237 -12.88 -4.90 9.29
C ILE A 237 -13.27 -4.62 10.73
N GLY A 238 -12.32 -4.21 11.57
CA GLY A 238 -12.57 -3.98 13.00
C GLY A 238 -11.46 -3.18 13.67
N TRP A 239 -11.70 -2.80 14.92
CA TRP A 239 -10.70 -2.15 15.76
C TRP A 239 -9.67 -3.17 16.24
N ASN A 240 -8.39 -2.88 16.04
CA ASN A 240 -7.29 -3.61 16.66
C ASN A 240 -6.87 -2.86 17.92
N PRO A 241 -7.19 -3.38 19.13
CA PRO A 241 -6.89 -2.67 20.38
C PRO A 241 -5.41 -2.70 20.77
N ILE A 242 -4.61 -3.59 20.19
CA ILE A 242 -3.16 -3.64 20.45
C ILE A 242 -2.45 -2.57 19.63
N ALA A 243 -2.87 -2.41 18.37
CA ALA A 243 -2.29 -1.43 17.46
C ALA A 243 -3.05 -0.08 17.46
N GLU A 244 -4.07 0.04 18.31
CA GLU A 244 -4.96 1.19 18.47
C GLU A 244 -5.42 1.82 17.14
N ARG A 245 -5.85 0.97 16.21
CA ARG A 245 -6.26 1.42 14.86
C ARG A 245 -7.29 0.52 14.22
N MET A 246 -8.00 1.06 13.23
CA MET A 246 -8.84 0.27 12.35
C MET A 246 -7.98 -0.62 11.45
N GLN A 247 -8.36 -1.89 11.38
CA GLN A 247 -7.64 -2.92 10.63
C GLN A 247 -8.63 -3.80 9.88
N SER A 248 -8.18 -4.35 8.76
CA SER A 248 -8.91 -5.40 8.06
C SER A 248 -8.05 -6.62 7.77
N TRP A 249 -8.71 -7.77 7.67
CA TRP A 249 -8.13 -9.03 7.23
C TRP A 249 -8.91 -9.51 6.03
N MET A 250 -8.22 -9.92 4.98
CA MET A 250 -8.82 -10.39 3.73
C MET A 250 -8.37 -11.81 3.47
N PHE A 251 -9.28 -12.61 2.91
CA PHE A 251 -9.07 -14.03 2.61
C PHE A 251 -9.65 -14.36 1.24
N SER A 252 -8.85 -15.03 0.43
CA SER A 252 -9.20 -15.50 -0.90
C SER A 252 -9.32 -17.03 -0.92
N PRO A 253 -10.18 -17.62 -1.79
CA PRO A 253 -10.39 -19.07 -1.84
C PRO A 253 -9.15 -19.90 -2.17
N ASP A 254 -8.15 -19.30 -2.80
CA ASP A 254 -6.85 -19.91 -3.11
C ASP A 254 -5.92 -20.01 -1.89
N GLY A 255 -6.35 -19.54 -0.71
CA GLY A 255 -5.53 -19.46 0.51
C GLY A 255 -4.75 -18.14 0.63
N GLY A 256 -4.90 -17.24 -0.35
CA GLY A 256 -4.35 -15.90 -0.26
C GLY A 256 -4.96 -15.12 0.90
N HIS A 257 -4.17 -14.27 1.53
CA HIS A 257 -4.60 -13.47 2.66
C HIS A 257 -3.85 -12.14 2.70
N ALA A 258 -4.49 -11.13 3.27
CA ALA A 258 -3.90 -9.80 3.41
C ALA A 258 -4.38 -9.11 4.67
N ILE A 259 -3.58 -8.17 5.16
CA ILE A 259 -3.91 -7.26 6.25
C ILE A 259 -3.94 -5.84 5.69
N GLY A 260 -4.99 -5.08 6.03
CA GLY A 260 -5.13 -3.67 5.68
C GLY A 260 -5.13 -2.81 6.93
N VAL A 261 -4.30 -1.77 6.98
CA VAL A 261 -4.33 -0.75 8.04
C VAL A 261 -5.08 0.46 7.53
N TRP A 262 -6.07 0.92 8.29
CA TRP A 262 -7.00 1.96 7.86
C TRP A 262 -6.70 3.29 8.53
N SER A 263 -6.63 4.33 7.71
CA SER A 263 -6.54 5.72 8.12
C SER A 263 -7.73 6.47 7.55
N ALA A 264 -8.37 7.29 8.38
CA ALA A 264 -9.34 8.23 7.83
C ALA A 264 -8.64 9.31 7.01
N THR A 265 -9.41 9.98 6.19
CA THR A 265 -9.04 11.17 5.41
C THR A 265 -10.27 12.08 5.30
N PRO A 266 -10.13 13.35 4.90
CA PRO A 266 -11.29 14.22 4.67
C PRO A 266 -12.25 13.68 3.59
N ALA A 267 -11.76 12.82 2.69
CA ALA A 267 -12.55 12.21 1.62
C ALA A 267 -13.17 10.86 2.01
N GLY A 268 -12.85 10.30 3.18
CA GLY A 268 -13.28 8.96 3.59
C GLY A 268 -12.15 8.18 4.23
N TRP A 269 -11.80 7.05 3.65
CA TRP A 269 -10.87 6.07 4.22
C TRP A 269 -9.81 5.66 3.21
N VAL A 270 -8.63 5.39 3.74
CA VAL A 270 -7.53 4.77 3.02
C VAL A 270 -7.10 3.52 3.79
N ALA A 271 -7.03 2.38 3.10
CA ALA A 271 -6.56 1.12 3.65
C ALA A 271 -5.28 0.68 2.93
N GLU A 272 -4.16 0.76 3.64
CA GLU A 272 -2.86 0.30 3.14
C GLU A 272 -2.73 -1.19 3.41
N THR A 273 -2.62 -1.98 2.35
CA THR A 273 -2.80 -3.43 2.37
C THR A 273 -1.52 -4.14 1.98
N ILE A 274 -1.12 -5.13 2.78
CA ILE A 274 -0.02 -6.05 2.50
C ILE A 274 -0.55 -7.46 2.61
N GLY A 275 -0.22 -8.31 1.64
CA GLY A 275 -0.73 -9.67 1.61
C GLY A 275 0.09 -10.61 0.76
N THR A 276 -0.47 -11.78 0.54
CA THR A 276 0.12 -12.85 -0.24
C THR A 276 -0.99 -13.63 -0.93
N THR A 277 -0.80 -13.98 -2.20
CA THR A 277 -1.71 -14.85 -2.98
C THR A 277 -1.57 -16.31 -2.56
N GLY A 278 -2.46 -17.19 -3.05
CA GLY A 278 -2.41 -18.62 -2.74
C GLY A 278 -1.11 -19.33 -3.18
N ASP A 279 -0.44 -18.80 -4.20
CA ASP A 279 0.86 -19.32 -4.69
C ASP A 279 2.08 -18.73 -3.95
N GLY A 280 1.86 -17.87 -2.95
CA GLY A 280 2.94 -17.25 -2.18
C GLY A 280 3.46 -15.93 -2.75
N THR A 281 2.87 -15.40 -3.83
CA THR A 281 3.28 -14.11 -4.40
C THR A 281 2.90 -12.96 -3.45
N PRO A 282 3.86 -12.14 -3.00
CA PRO A 282 3.57 -11.00 -2.12
C PRO A 282 2.81 -9.91 -2.88
N THR A 283 1.91 -9.20 -2.20
CA THR A 283 1.10 -8.11 -2.78
C THR A 283 1.07 -6.90 -1.87
N THR A 284 1.03 -5.71 -2.46
CA THR A 284 0.74 -4.46 -1.75
C THR A 284 -0.29 -3.63 -2.52
N SER A 285 -1.05 -2.79 -1.81
CA SER A 285 -1.95 -1.81 -2.43
C SER A 285 -2.39 -0.74 -1.44
N LEU A 286 -2.81 0.41 -1.96
CA LEU A 286 -3.54 1.43 -1.21
C LEU A 286 -4.98 1.47 -1.73
N ASN A 287 -5.94 1.10 -0.87
CA ASN A 287 -7.35 1.07 -1.21
C ASN A 287 -8.06 2.30 -0.66
N ARG A 288 -8.64 3.12 -1.52
CA ARG A 288 -9.44 4.29 -1.15
C ARG A 288 -10.90 3.92 -1.09
N LEU A 289 -11.61 4.47 -0.11
CA LEU A 289 -13.02 4.25 0.10
C LEU A 289 -13.70 5.55 0.55
N SER A 290 -14.69 6.00 -0.20
CA SER A 290 -15.38 7.26 0.07
C SER A 290 -16.89 7.08 0.04
N LYS A 291 -17.59 7.46 1.11
CA LYS A 291 -19.05 7.51 1.11
C LYS A 291 -19.50 8.64 0.17
N LEU A 292 -20.39 8.34 -0.78
CA LEU A 292 -21.05 9.37 -1.58
C LEU A 292 -22.38 9.78 -0.91
N ASP A 293 -23.21 8.79 -0.61
CA ASP A 293 -24.48 8.94 0.09
C ASP A 293 -24.87 7.61 0.78
N ASP A 294 -26.12 7.47 1.24
CA ASP A 294 -26.57 6.25 1.92
C ASP A 294 -26.73 5.03 1.00
N ASN A 295 -26.79 5.26 -0.31
CA ASN A 295 -27.01 4.25 -1.36
C ASN A 295 -25.79 4.06 -2.27
N ALA A 296 -24.70 4.81 -2.09
CA ALA A 296 -23.51 4.67 -2.90
C ALA A 296 -22.22 5.03 -2.16
N TYR A 297 -21.14 4.33 -2.50
CA TYR A 297 -19.79 4.68 -2.12
C TYR A 297 -18.82 4.40 -3.27
N VAL A 298 -17.67 5.05 -3.27
CA VAL A 298 -16.59 4.85 -4.26
C VAL A 298 -15.50 4.00 -3.64
N TRP A 299 -14.93 3.12 -4.45
CA TRP A 299 -13.73 2.37 -4.12
C TRP A 299 -12.71 2.47 -5.25
N GLN A 300 -11.43 2.57 -4.89
CA GLN A 300 -10.32 2.52 -5.84
C GLN A 300 -9.13 1.81 -5.22
N SER A 301 -8.39 1.02 -6.00
CA SER A 301 -7.12 0.44 -5.59
C SER A 301 -5.98 1.04 -6.41
N ILE A 302 -5.01 1.65 -5.73
CA ILE A 302 -3.86 2.31 -6.36
C ILE A 302 -2.55 1.83 -5.76
N GLN A 303 -1.42 2.17 -6.38
CA GLN A 303 -0.06 1.83 -5.92
C GLN A 303 0.07 0.33 -5.65
N ARG A 304 -0.39 -0.45 -6.61
CA ARG A 304 -0.57 -1.89 -6.47
C ARG A 304 0.72 -2.61 -6.88
N THR A 305 1.08 -3.67 -6.16
CA THR A 305 2.17 -4.55 -6.56
C THR A 305 1.81 -6.02 -6.40
N ALA A 306 2.42 -6.87 -7.24
CA ALA A 306 2.43 -8.31 -7.09
C ALA A 306 3.84 -8.84 -7.41
N GLY A 307 4.45 -9.59 -6.49
CA GLY A 307 5.82 -10.10 -6.67
C GLY A 307 6.86 -8.97 -6.81
N GLY A 308 6.59 -7.80 -6.23
CA GLY A 308 7.42 -6.60 -6.40
C GLY A 308 7.23 -5.87 -7.73
N VAL A 309 6.38 -6.37 -8.63
CA VAL A 309 6.07 -5.71 -9.91
C VAL A 309 4.87 -4.77 -9.73
N ALA A 310 5.01 -3.52 -10.17
CA ALA A 310 3.93 -2.55 -10.15
C ALA A 310 2.80 -2.98 -11.10
N LEU A 311 1.56 -2.91 -10.60
CA LEU A 311 0.34 -3.12 -11.36
C LEU A 311 -0.33 -1.78 -11.64
N PRO A 312 -1.10 -1.64 -12.73
CA PRO A 312 -1.92 -0.46 -12.96
C PRO A 312 -2.90 -0.23 -11.82
N ASP A 313 -3.08 1.05 -11.50
CA ASP A 313 -4.17 1.54 -10.67
C ASP A 313 -5.51 1.14 -11.30
N THR A 314 -6.51 0.87 -10.46
CA THR A 314 -7.87 0.67 -10.95
C THR A 314 -8.52 2.01 -11.25
N ASP A 315 -9.51 1.97 -12.13
CA ASP A 315 -10.50 3.04 -12.22
C ASP A 315 -11.26 3.16 -10.87
N GLU A 316 -11.91 4.30 -10.68
CA GLU A 316 -12.81 4.51 -9.54
C GLU A 316 -14.13 3.76 -9.77
N VAL A 317 -14.41 2.80 -8.89
CA VAL A 317 -15.62 1.98 -8.97
C VAL A 317 -16.69 2.58 -8.07
N VAL A 318 -17.80 3.01 -8.68
CA VAL A 318 -19.00 3.41 -7.93
C VAL A 318 -19.78 2.16 -7.55
N ILE A 319 -19.86 1.90 -6.25
CA ILE A 319 -20.55 0.75 -5.66
C ILE A 319 -21.90 1.22 -5.13
N LYS A 320 -22.97 0.63 -5.65
CA LYS A 320 -24.36 1.05 -5.38
C LYS A 320 -25.06 -0.01 -4.55
N ARG A 321 -25.87 0.44 -3.60
CA ARG A 321 -26.69 -0.43 -2.78
C ARG A 321 -27.72 -1.13 -3.67
N THR A 322 -27.91 -2.43 -3.47
CA THR A 322 -29.01 -3.12 -4.14
C THR A 322 -30.32 -2.56 -3.57
N SER A 323 -31.19 -2.02 -4.43
CA SER A 323 -32.54 -1.67 -4.01
C SER A 323 -33.21 -2.93 -3.49
N SER A 324 -33.60 -2.92 -2.22
CA SER A 324 -34.55 -3.88 -1.70
C SER A 324 -35.84 -3.72 -2.50
N ASP A 325 -36.11 -4.61 -3.44
CA ASP A 325 -37.48 -4.83 -3.88
C ASP A 325 -38.26 -5.19 -2.61
N GLN A 326 -39.19 -4.31 -2.24
CA GLN A 326 -40.17 -4.56 -1.18
C GLN A 326 -41.10 -5.70 -1.59
#